data_AF-A0A9X2W3N1-F1
#
_entry.id   AF-A0A9X2W3N1-F1
#
_cell.length_a   1.000
_cell.length_b   1.000
_cell.length_c   1.000
_cell.angle_alpha   90.00
_cell.angle_beta   90.00
_cell.angle_gamma   90.00
#
_symmetry.space_group_name_H-M   'P 1'
#
loop_
_entity.id
_entity.type
_entity.pdbx_description
1 polymer ?
#
loop_
_entity_poly.entity_id
_entity_poly.type
_entity_poly.pdbx_seq_one_letter_code
_entity_poly.pdbx_strand_id
1 'polypeptide(L)'
;MRLLTILAATLAALLAAAPAVAGCALGTPGETVEVAIGDTGRSVLLHRPADAPAARLPLVMLFHGSGGTAAAMLRDSKLEPCVDGPPLARVFGALPSAG
;
A
#
# COMPACT_ATOMS: atom_id res chain seq x y z
N MET A 1 -10.66 -12.77 46.41
CA MET A 1 -11.31 -13.02 45.10
C MET A 1 -11.68 -11.73 44.37
N ARG A 2 -12.31 -10.73 45.00
CA ARG A 2 -12.69 -9.45 44.36
C ARG A 2 -11.53 -8.65 43.75
N LEU A 3 -10.37 -8.63 44.41
CA LEU A 3 -9.18 -7.92 43.90
C LEU A 3 -8.65 -8.56 42.61
N LEU A 4 -8.64 -9.89 42.55
CA LEU A 4 -8.17 -10.65 41.41
C LEU A 4 -9.08 -10.48 40.19
N THR A 5 -10.40 -10.41 40.40
CA THR A 5 -11.38 -10.15 39.34
C THR A 5 -11.27 -8.73 38.78
N ILE A 6 -10.97 -7.74 39.63
CA ILE A 6 -10.76 -6.36 39.18
C ILE A 6 -9.48 -6.28 38.34
N LEU A 7 -8.39 -6.91 38.80
CA LEU A 7 -7.12 -6.93 38.07
C LEU A 7 -7.23 -7.65 36.72
N ALA A 8 -7.97 -8.77 36.67
CA ALA A 8 -8.22 -9.48 35.42
C ALA A 8 -9.06 -8.65 34.44
N ALA A 9 -10.08 -7.95 34.93
CA ALA A 9 -10.93 -7.10 34.10
C ALA A 9 -10.17 -5.88 33.55
N THR A 10 -9.33 -5.23 34.36
CA THR A 10 -8.51 -4.10 33.91
C THR A 10 -7.45 -4.55 32.90
N LEU A 11 -6.80 -5.69 33.13
CA LEU A 11 -5.83 -6.24 32.19
C LEU A 11 -6.50 -6.59 30.85
N ALA A 12 -7.66 -7.25 30.87
CA ALA A 12 -8.41 -7.56 29.66
C ALA A 12 -8.83 -6.29 28.87
N ALA A 13 -9.23 -5.24 29.57
CA ALA A 13 -9.57 -3.96 28.94
C ALA A 13 -8.34 -3.28 28.30
N LEU A 14 -7.16 -3.37 28.92
CA LEU A 14 -5.92 -2.84 28.35
C LEU A 14 -5.48 -3.61 27.08
N LEU A 15 -5.65 -4.93 27.04
CA LEU A 15 -5.30 -5.72 25.86
C LEU A 15 -6.28 -5.50 24.68
N ALA A 16 -7.54 -5.20 24.96
CA ALA A 16 -8.55 -4.90 23.93
C ALA A 16 -8.42 -3.49 23.33
N ALA A 17 -7.69 -2.59 24.00
CA ALA A 17 -7.55 -1.19 23.60
C ALA A 17 -6.37 -0.93 22.64
N ALA A 18 -5.62 -1.96 22.23
CA ALA A 18 -4.63 -1.79 21.18
C ALA A 18 -5.36 -1.48 19.87
N PRO A 19 -5.28 -0.25 19.32
CA PRO A 19 -5.81 -0.02 17.99
C PRO A 19 -4.95 -0.89 17.08
N ALA A 20 -5.52 -1.94 16.51
CA ALA A 20 -5.00 -2.45 15.26
C ALA A 20 -5.07 -1.23 14.33
N VAL A 21 -3.93 -0.59 14.08
CA VAL A 21 -3.81 0.38 12.99
C VAL A 21 -4.32 -0.41 11.80
N ALA A 22 -5.52 -0.06 11.33
CA ALA A 22 -6.06 -0.66 10.13
C ALA A 22 -4.96 -0.47 9.09
N GLY A 23 -4.30 -1.56 8.70
CA GLY A 23 -3.22 -1.48 7.73
C GLY A 23 -3.80 -0.74 6.55
N CYS A 24 -3.21 0.39 6.17
CA CYS A 24 -3.71 1.19 5.07
C CYS A 24 -3.97 0.25 3.90
N ALA A 25 -5.23 0.16 3.46
CA ALA A 25 -5.59 -0.76 2.40
C ALA A 25 -4.92 -0.29 1.10
N LEU A 26 -3.87 -1.00 0.68
CA LEU A 26 -3.07 -0.67 -0.50
C LEU A 26 -3.74 -1.11 -1.82
N GLY A 27 -5.07 -1.07 -1.87
CA GLY A 27 -5.86 -1.63 -2.97
C GLY A 27 -5.93 -3.17 -2.97
N THR A 28 -6.68 -3.69 -3.94
CA THR A 28 -6.84 -5.10 -4.23
C THR A 28 -5.66 -5.62 -5.08
N PRO A 29 -5.29 -6.92 -4.96
CA PRO A 29 -4.29 -7.51 -5.85
C PRO A 29 -4.69 -7.40 -7.33
N GLY A 30 -3.71 -7.14 -8.20
CA GLY A 30 -3.87 -6.94 -9.63
C GLY A 30 -4.39 -5.56 -10.04
N GLU A 31 -4.63 -4.67 -9.08
CA GLU A 31 -5.14 -3.33 -9.36
C GLU A 31 -4.09 -2.24 -9.16
N THR A 32 -4.23 -1.20 -9.98
CA THR A 32 -3.56 0.08 -9.81
C THR A 32 -4.54 1.07 -9.22
N VAL A 33 -4.21 1.62 -8.04
CA VAL A 33 -5.05 2.57 -7.31
C VAL A 33 -4.33 3.90 -7.10
N GLU A 34 -5.07 5.00 -7.04
CA GLU A 34 -4.50 6.29 -6.66
C GLU A 34 -4.48 6.44 -5.13
N VAL A 35 -3.32 6.79 -4.56
CA VAL A 35 -3.10 6.93 -3.12
C VAL A 35 -2.63 8.34 -2.81
N ALA A 36 -3.35 9.05 -1.95
CA ALA A 36 -2.93 10.37 -1.48
C ALA A 36 -1.71 10.29 -0.55
N ILE A 37 -0.77 11.22 -0.71
CA ILE A 37 0.41 11.35 0.17
C ILE A 37 0.08 12.38 1.26
N GLY A 38 -0.50 11.89 2.37
CA GLY A 38 -0.90 12.74 3.49
C GLY A 38 -1.70 13.97 3.04
N ASP A 39 -1.44 15.12 3.66
CA ASP A 39 -2.13 16.38 3.33
C ASP A 39 -1.37 17.25 2.32
N THR A 40 -0.51 16.64 1.50
CA THR A 40 0.36 17.39 0.58
C THR A 40 -0.34 17.84 -0.71
N GLY A 41 -1.56 17.39 -0.95
CA GLY A 41 -2.27 17.59 -2.23
C GLY A 41 -1.66 16.79 -3.39
N ARG A 42 -0.76 15.84 -3.10
CA ARG A 42 -0.11 14.98 -4.09
C ARG A 42 -0.62 13.55 -3.93
N SER A 43 -0.72 12.83 -5.03
CA SER A 43 -1.06 11.41 -5.07
C SER A 43 0.07 10.58 -5.70
N VAL A 44 -0.06 9.26 -5.63
CA VAL A 44 0.75 8.29 -6.38
C VAL A 44 -0.17 7.24 -6.99
N LEU A 45 0.21 6.66 -8.12
CA LEU A 45 -0.43 5.42 -8.58
C LEU A 45 0.30 4.23 -7.96
N LEU A 46 -0.43 3.38 -7.25
CA LEU A 46 0.08 2.20 -6.59
C LEU A 46 -0.44 0.95 -7.30
N HIS A 47 0.44 0.17 -7.93
CA HIS A 47 0.07 -1.17 -8.42
C HIS A 47 0.45 -2.24 -7.41
N ARG A 48 -0.52 -3.07 -7.04
CA ARG A 48 -0.31 -4.26 -6.20
C ARG A 48 -0.36 -5.50 -7.09
N PRO A 49 0.71 -6.31 -7.18
CA PRO A 49 0.70 -7.51 -8.01
C PRO A 49 -0.41 -8.50 -7.64
N ALA A 50 -0.98 -9.18 -8.63
CA ALA A 50 -2.04 -10.17 -8.44
C ALA A 50 -1.61 -11.33 -7.54
N ASP A 51 -0.44 -11.92 -7.81
CA ASP A 51 0.07 -13.12 -7.14
C ASP A 51 1.20 -12.82 -6.13
N ALA A 52 1.08 -11.70 -5.41
CA ALA A 52 2.05 -11.28 -4.41
C ALA A 52 2.14 -12.29 -3.23
N PRO A 53 3.31 -12.88 -2.93
CA PRO A 53 3.47 -13.71 -1.74
C PRO A 53 3.34 -12.86 -0.47
N ALA A 54 2.96 -13.50 0.65
CA ALA A 54 2.88 -12.83 1.97
C ALA A 54 4.24 -12.38 2.53
N ALA A 55 5.34 -12.68 1.83
CA ALA A 55 6.69 -12.28 2.18
C ALA A 55 6.98 -10.81 1.78
N ARG A 56 8.10 -10.26 2.25
CA ARG A 56 8.55 -8.93 1.84
C ARG A 56 8.87 -8.92 0.33
N LEU A 57 8.40 -7.87 -0.34
CA LEU A 57 8.59 -7.67 -1.77
C LEU A 57 9.47 -6.44 -2.05
N PRO A 58 10.32 -6.48 -3.10
CA PRO A 58 10.99 -5.27 -3.56
C PRO A 58 9.97 -4.21 -4.02
N LEU A 59 10.23 -2.95 -3.67
CA LEU A 59 9.47 -1.81 -4.17
C LEU A 59 10.15 -1.27 -5.43
N VAL A 60 9.34 -0.97 -6.46
CA VAL A 60 9.81 -0.29 -7.66
C VAL A 60 9.09 1.03 -7.79
N MET A 61 9.88 2.11 -7.86
CA MET A 61 9.36 3.46 -8.03
C MET A 61 9.59 3.91 -9.46
N LEU A 62 8.57 4.50 -10.06
CA LEU A 62 8.65 5.05 -11.40
C LEU A 62 8.31 6.53 -11.42
N PHE A 63 9.04 7.20 -12.30
CA PHE A 63 9.03 8.64 -12.45
C PHE A 63 8.81 8.96 -13.92
N HIS A 64 7.78 9.76 -14.20
CA HIS A 64 7.57 10.25 -15.54
C HIS A 64 8.65 11.29 -15.90
N GLY A 65 8.90 11.45 -17.20
CA GLY A 65 9.74 12.55 -17.69
C GLY A 65 9.05 13.91 -17.59
N SER A 66 9.79 14.98 -17.92
CA SER A 66 9.24 16.33 -17.99
C SER A 66 8.04 16.40 -18.95
N GLY A 67 6.96 17.09 -18.55
CA GLY A 67 5.73 17.21 -19.32
C GLY A 67 4.85 15.96 -19.39
N GLY A 68 5.28 14.86 -18.77
CA GLY A 68 4.49 13.62 -18.67
C GLY A 68 3.67 13.53 -17.39
N THR A 69 2.88 12.46 -17.30
CA THR A 69 2.12 12.10 -16.09
C THR A 69 2.40 10.64 -15.72
N ALA A 70 2.18 10.28 -14.46
CA ALA A 70 2.28 8.89 -14.01
C ALA A 70 1.38 7.94 -14.81
N ALA A 71 0.14 8.36 -15.12
CA ALA A 71 -0.79 7.55 -15.90
C ALA A 71 -0.29 7.31 -17.34
N ALA A 72 0.25 8.35 -18.00
CA ALA A 72 0.82 8.19 -19.34
C ALA A 72 2.04 7.25 -19.34
N MET A 73 2.98 7.48 -18.41
CA MET A 73 4.15 6.62 -18.24
C MET A 73 3.75 5.15 -17.96
N LEU A 74 2.74 4.92 -17.12
CA LEU A 74 2.29 3.57 -16.79
C LEU A 74 1.73 2.85 -18.03
N ARG A 75 0.82 3.52 -18.76
CA ARG A 75 0.25 2.98 -20.01
C ARG A 75 1.31 2.69 -21.08
N ASP A 76 2.25 3.62 -21.27
CA ASP A 76 3.20 3.55 -22.39
C ASP A 76 4.35 2.58 -22.12
N SER A 77 4.76 2.43 -20.85
CA SER A 77 5.86 1.54 -20.45
C SER A 77 5.49 0.06 -20.46
N LYS A 78 4.20 -0.27 -20.37
CA LYS A 78 3.69 -1.65 -20.27
C LYS A 78 4.33 -2.44 -19.13
N LEU A 79 4.63 -1.77 -18.02
CA LEU A 79 5.29 -2.39 -16.87
C LEU A 79 4.32 -3.10 -15.92
N GLU A 80 3.02 -2.80 -15.94
CA GLU A 80 2.00 -3.49 -15.12
C GLU A 80 2.02 -5.02 -15.37
N PRO A 81 1.95 -5.52 -16.62
CA PRO A 81 2.04 -6.96 -16.87
C PRO A 81 3.39 -7.58 -16.45
N CYS A 82 4.46 -6.80 -16.40
CA CYS A 82 5.78 -7.29 -15.99
C CYS A 82 5.90 -7.49 -14.49
N VAL A 83 5.14 -6.75 -13.67
CA VAL A 83 5.17 -6.88 -12.21
C VAL A 83 4.24 -7.96 -11.67
N ASP A 84 3.26 -8.38 -12.48
CA ASP A 84 2.38 -9.53 -12.21
C ASP A 84 3.04 -10.89 -12.52
N GLY A 85 4.14 -10.91 -13.29
CA GLY A 85 4.86 -12.13 -13.64
C GLY A 85 5.88 -12.59 -12.57
N PRO A 86 6.25 -13.89 -12.52
CA PRO A 86 7.32 -14.39 -11.65
C PRO A 86 8.71 -13.91 -12.13
N PRO A 87 9.75 -13.71 -11.28
CA PRO A 87 9.84 -13.62 -9.82
C PRO A 87 10.15 -12.17 -9.35
N LEU A 88 9.58 -11.19 -10.02
CA LEU A 88 9.72 -9.78 -9.67
C LEU A 88 8.42 -9.29 -9.04
N ALA A 89 8.06 -9.88 -7.91
CA ALA A 89 6.93 -9.42 -7.13
C ALA A 89 7.25 -8.00 -6.63
N ARG A 90 6.63 -7.00 -7.25
CA ARG A 90 7.00 -5.59 -7.15
C ARG A 90 5.79 -4.74 -6.87
N VAL A 91 5.83 -3.97 -5.79
CA VAL A 91 4.87 -2.88 -5.61
C VAL A 91 5.34 -1.71 -6.48
N PHE A 92 4.46 -1.16 -7.30
CA PHE A 92 4.77 -0.01 -8.15
C PHE A 92 4.29 1.28 -7.49
N GLY A 93 5.16 2.26 -7.28
CA GLY A 93 4.75 3.61 -6.91
C GLY A 93 5.04 4.58 -8.06
N ALA A 94 4.01 5.06 -8.75
CA ALA A 94 4.11 6.16 -9.71
C ALA A 94 4.02 7.49 -8.95
N LEU A 95 5.05 8.32 -9.03
CA LEU A 95 5.05 9.65 -8.42
C LEU A 95 4.06 10.62 -9.09
N PRO A 96 3.74 11.79 -8.49
CA PRO A 96 2.42 12.41 -8.64
C PRO A 96 2.01 12.67 -10.08
N SER A 97 0.73 12.41 -10.38
CA SER A 97 0.11 12.93 -11.58
C SER A 97 0.10 14.46 -11.49
N ALA A 98 0.97 15.13 -12.23
CA ALA A 98 0.64 16.47 -12.67
C ALA A 98 -0.68 16.38 -13.43
N GLY A 99 -1.65 17.22 -13.04
CA GLY A 99 -3.00 17.27 -13.61
C GLY A 99 -3.02 17.48 -15.12
#